data_AF-A0A9D4LVD0-F1
#
_entry.id   AF-A0A9D4LVD0-F1
#
_cell.length_a   1.000
_cell.length_b   1.000
_cell.length_c   1.000
_cell.angle_alpha   90.00
_cell.angle_beta   90.00
_cell.angle_gamma   90.00
#
_symmetry.space_group_name_H-M   'P 1'
#
loop_
_entity.id
_entity.type
_entity.pdbx_description
1 polymer ?
#
loop_
_entity_poly.entity_id
_entity_poly.type
_entity_poly.pdbx_seq_one_letter_code
_entity_poly.pdbx_strand_id
1 'polypeptide(L)'
;MTTNGISDQAYQSVYRDSDQTSLKTVQMNIADHYESMSLTGDNLCVTTLTPVQSYPSSPDIQCGQTRQFSQNVEESSQSLISQILESSFQVDDIVFDRLNNKLFGLVKDAYISKLLDMSENNDSTLPQYRQYLSRRARLCENCPTGSLKEHRGANRSKRYAEDCYLLQQFLDGNVTNVDDLYRFQHEMIVNSQPTPARNQTQDRNMIDLKETVAFLKAEVSLLKTNMCKVNENMDTLHNDLHTVKSELQSCSNIISKHLDVSNSNTDNLVLSNGILAISRTLMKLEKSRNTLSDNISALQTTVRDNSICIEQLKDDETSIKNSNKIMLNDLTQRLQDDITRSTSDTISKSEHEAVLKSVHTRLKQ
;
A
#
# COMPACT_ATOMS: atom_id res chain seq x y z
N MET A 1 -6.38 31.20 -47.95
CA MET A 1 -5.97 29.93 -48.58
C MET A 1 -6.97 28.87 -48.18
N THR A 2 -7.82 28.52 -49.12
CA THR A 2 -8.93 27.55 -49.07
C THR A 2 -8.45 26.18 -49.55
N THR A 3 -8.86 25.10 -48.85
CA THR A 3 -9.30 23.76 -49.35
C THR A 3 -9.40 22.84 -48.13
N ASN A 4 -10.58 22.42 -47.64
CA ASN A 4 -11.48 21.37 -48.13
C ASN A 4 -10.81 20.00 -48.37
N GLY A 5 -11.34 18.96 -47.72
CA GLY A 5 -10.97 17.56 -47.93
C GLY A 5 -11.80 16.60 -47.08
N ILE A 6 -13.11 16.52 -47.36
CA ILE A 6 -14.02 15.45 -46.94
C ILE A 6 -13.71 14.20 -47.77
N SER A 7 -13.67 13.01 -47.17
CA SER A 7 -13.89 11.75 -47.91
C SER A 7 -14.73 10.79 -47.08
N ASP A 8 -15.96 10.63 -47.56
CA ASP A 8 -16.89 9.54 -47.32
C ASP A 8 -16.45 8.25 -48.06
N GLN A 9 -16.97 7.11 -47.57
CA GLN A 9 -17.30 5.82 -48.23
C GLN A 9 -16.87 4.65 -47.32
N ALA A 10 -17.76 3.99 -46.57
CA ALA A 10 -18.91 3.16 -46.96
C ALA A 10 -18.52 1.92 -47.78
N TYR A 11 -18.44 0.76 -47.12
CA TYR A 11 -18.76 -0.54 -47.72
C TYR A 11 -19.45 -1.46 -46.70
N GLN A 12 -20.71 -1.76 -46.99
CA GLN A 12 -21.55 -2.82 -46.43
C GLN A 12 -21.16 -4.19 -47.01
N SER A 13 -21.31 -5.27 -46.22
CA SER A 13 -22.09 -6.50 -46.55
C SER A 13 -21.76 -7.58 -45.50
N VAL A 14 -22.68 -8.03 -44.64
CA VAL A 14 -23.74 -9.05 -44.88
C VAL A 14 -23.18 -10.42 -45.27
N TYR A 15 -23.24 -11.40 -44.36
CA TYR A 15 -23.39 -12.87 -44.52
C TYR A 15 -23.22 -13.46 -43.09
N ARG A 16 -23.96 -14.44 -42.55
CA ARG A 16 -25.24 -15.12 -42.78
C ARG A 16 -25.37 -16.11 -41.61
N ASP A 17 -26.59 -16.37 -41.16
CA ASP A 17 -26.98 -17.55 -40.40
C ASP A 17 -26.44 -18.86 -40.99
N SER A 18 -26.12 -19.83 -40.13
CA SER A 18 -26.40 -21.25 -40.37
C SER A 18 -26.32 -22.03 -39.05
N ASP A 19 -27.49 -22.19 -38.43
CA ASP A 19 -27.82 -23.42 -37.71
C ASP A 19 -27.66 -24.62 -38.66
N GLN A 20 -26.80 -25.57 -38.30
CA GLN A 20 -26.90 -26.93 -38.81
C GLN A 20 -26.64 -27.93 -37.68
N THR A 21 -27.76 -28.40 -37.15
CA THR A 21 -27.93 -29.73 -36.60
C THR A 21 -27.34 -30.78 -37.54
N SER A 22 -26.44 -31.60 -37.04
CA SER A 22 -26.08 -32.88 -37.66
C SER A 22 -25.73 -33.88 -36.58
N LEU A 23 -26.76 -34.62 -36.15
CA LEU A 23 -26.63 -35.95 -35.61
C LEU A 23 -25.72 -36.77 -36.54
N LYS A 24 -24.55 -37.16 -36.05
CA LYS A 24 -23.76 -38.24 -36.65
C LYS A 24 -23.51 -39.32 -35.61
N THR A 25 -24.21 -40.42 -35.85
CA THR A 25 -24.17 -41.70 -35.17
C THR A 25 -22.74 -42.24 -35.02
N VAL A 26 -22.44 -42.60 -33.77
CA VAL A 26 -21.63 -43.74 -33.30
C VAL A 26 -20.88 -44.53 -34.37
N GLN A 27 -19.55 -44.52 -34.27
CA GLN A 27 -18.76 -45.73 -34.50
C GLN A 27 -17.55 -45.76 -33.56
N MET A 28 -17.49 -46.87 -32.82
CA MET A 28 -16.44 -47.31 -31.91
C MET A 28 -15.04 -47.12 -32.49
N ASN A 29 -14.13 -46.59 -31.67
CA ASN A 29 -12.73 -47.03 -31.61
C ASN A 29 -12.26 -46.89 -30.16
N ILE A 30 -12.60 -47.92 -29.38
CA ILE A 30 -11.97 -48.23 -28.10
C ILE A 30 -10.87 -49.24 -28.42
N ALA A 31 -9.70 -48.75 -28.79
CA ALA A 31 -8.46 -49.51 -28.77
C ALA A 31 -7.32 -48.48 -28.84
N ASP A 32 -6.32 -48.70 -27.99
CA ASP A 32 -5.02 -48.01 -28.00
C ASP A 32 -5.01 -46.61 -27.40
N HIS A 33 -5.01 -46.53 -26.06
CA HIS A 33 -4.05 -45.72 -25.27
C HIS A 33 -4.21 -46.06 -23.77
N TYR A 34 -3.89 -47.30 -23.42
CA TYR A 34 -3.56 -47.71 -22.05
C TYR A 34 -2.09 -48.15 -22.04
N GLU A 35 -1.18 -47.18 -21.99
CA GLU A 35 0.18 -47.44 -21.55
C GLU A 35 0.42 -46.67 -20.25
N SER A 36 0.53 -47.44 -19.17
CA SER A 36 1.48 -47.22 -18.08
C SER A 36 1.54 -45.80 -17.48
N MET A 37 0.71 -45.55 -16.47
CA MET A 37 1.21 -44.84 -15.27
C MET A 37 0.79 -45.62 -14.03
N SER A 38 1.69 -46.51 -13.62
CA SER A 38 1.67 -47.19 -12.34
C SER A 38 1.64 -46.17 -11.21
N LEU A 39 0.62 -46.29 -10.37
CA LEU A 39 0.59 -45.80 -9.01
C LEU A 39 1.66 -46.56 -8.20
N THR A 40 2.83 -45.96 -8.01
CA THR A 40 3.62 -46.19 -6.80
C THR A 40 3.28 -45.09 -5.82
N GLY A 41 2.46 -45.46 -4.84
CA GLY A 41 2.36 -44.75 -3.58
C GLY A 41 3.71 -44.76 -2.85
N ASP A 42 3.71 -44.02 -1.74
CA ASP A 42 4.83 -43.77 -0.83
C ASP A 42 5.67 -42.55 -1.20
N ASN A 43 5.21 -41.39 -0.70
CA ASN A 43 6.01 -40.47 0.12
C ASN A 43 5.17 -39.24 0.50
N LEU A 44 4.18 -39.46 1.36
CA LEU A 44 3.60 -38.38 2.17
C LEU A 44 4.65 -38.00 3.22
N CYS A 45 5.50 -37.04 2.88
CA CYS A 45 6.36 -36.38 3.85
C CYS A 45 5.46 -35.53 4.76
N VAL A 46 5.10 -36.10 5.91
CA VAL A 46 4.46 -35.39 7.01
C VAL A 46 5.49 -34.40 7.55
N THR A 47 5.34 -33.12 7.18
CA THR A 47 6.11 -32.03 7.77
C THR A 47 5.59 -31.83 9.19
N THR A 48 6.20 -32.51 10.16
CA THR A 48 6.02 -32.23 11.59
C THR A 48 6.46 -30.80 11.88
N LEU A 49 5.52 -29.97 12.31
CA LEU A 49 5.76 -28.65 12.90
C LEU A 49 6.67 -28.83 14.12
N THR A 50 7.93 -28.39 13.98
CA THR A 50 8.85 -28.26 15.10
C THR A 50 8.37 -27.15 16.04
N PRO A 51 8.39 -27.36 17.38
CA PRO A 51 8.05 -26.31 18.32
C PRO A 51 9.08 -25.18 18.25
N VAL A 52 8.57 -23.95 18.25
CA VAL A 52 9.31 -22.69 18.30
C VAL A 52 10.30 -22.73 19.46
N GLN A 53 11.60 -22.74 19.13
CA GLN A 53 12.66 -22.47 20.09
C GLN A 53 12.51 -21.04 20.59
N SER A 54 12.16 -20.92 21.87
CA SER A 54 12.27 -19.70 22.64
C SER A 54 13.74 -19.26 22.67
N TYR A 55 14.00 -18.07 22.14
CA TYR A 55 15.30 -17.41 22.25
C TYR A 55 15.66 -17.19 23.73
N PRO A 56 16.91 -17.43 24.15
CA PRO A 56 17.37 -17.01 25.46
C PRO A 56 17.44 -15.48 25.49
N SER A 57 16.72 -14.88 26.44
CA SER A 57 16.80 -13.47 26.76
C SER A 57 18.25 -13.05 27.01
N SER A 58 18.67 -11.98 26.35
CA SER A 58 19.95 -11.32 26.57
C SER A 58 20.18 -10.97 28.04
N PRO A 59 21.43 -10.98 28.53
CA PRO A 59 21.72 -10.63 29.91
C PRO A 59 21.55 -9.12 30.15
N ASP A 60 21.06 -8.78 31.33
CA ASP A 60 20.95 -7.41 31.82
C ASP A 60 22.32 -6.73 31.86
N ILE A 61 22.47 -5.64 31.10
CA ILE A 61 23.62 -4.76 31.20
C ILE A 61 23.44 -3.92 32.46
N GLN A 62 24.14 -4.30 33.53
CA GLN A 62 24.33 -3.47 34.71
C GLN A 62 25.06 -2.17 34.32
N CYS A 63 24.29 -1.09 34.20
CA CYS A 63 24.83 0.27 34.16
C CYS A 63 25.17 0.69 35.59
N GLY A 64 26.39 0.36 36.02
CA GLY A 64 27.02 0.91 37.21
C GLY A 64 28.28 1.66 36.81
N GLN A 65 28.24 3.00 36.88
CA GLN A 65 29.31 3.85 37.42
C GLN A 65 28.95 5.33 37.27
N THR A 66 28.41 5.87 38.37
CA THR A 66 28.37 7.31 38.64
C THR A 66 29.80 7.78 38.89
N ARG A 67 30.39 8.54 37.97
CA ARG A 67 31.56 9.38 38.28
C ARG A 67 31.09 10.80 38.51
N GLN A 68 31.12 11.20 39.78
CA GLN A 68 31.16 12.59 40.19
C GLN A 68 32.48 13.21 39.71
N PHE A 69 32.41 14.31 38.96
CA PHE A 69 33.50 15.28 38.88
C PHE A 69 32.94 16.69 38.91
N SER A 70 33.17 17.32 40.07
CA SER A 70 33.46 18.72 40.34
C SER A 70 32.74 19.80 39.52
N GLN A 71 31.76 20.41 40.19
CA GLN A 71 31.56 21.87 40.18
C GLN A 71 32.88 22.58 40.45
N ASN A 72 33.29 23.44 39.52
CA ASN A 72 33.88 24.75 39.77
C ASN A 72 34.12 25.44 38.42
N VAL A 73 33.87 26.76 38.38
CA VAL A 73 33.98 27.68 37.23
C VAL A 73 32.63 28.01 36.56
N GLU A 74 31.67 28.48 37.37
CA GLU A 74 30.59 29.35 36.92
C GLU A 74 30.79 30.70 37.62
N GLU A 75 31.18 31.75 36.88
CA GLU A 75 30.80 33.14 37.21
C GLU A 75 31.31 34.17 36.18
N SER A 76 32.30 33.84 35.33
CA SER A 76 32.73 34.75 34.23
C SER A 76 32.20 34.39 32.84
N SER A 77 31.54 33.25 32.68
CA SER A 77 30.96 32.82 31.39
C SER A 77 29.51 33.29 31.19
N GLN A 78 28.81 33.71 32.25
CA GLN A 78 27.38 34.03 32.16
C GLN A 78 27.08 35.33 31.36
N SER A 79 28.03 36.27 31.27
CA SER A 79 27.87 37.51 30.49
C SER A 79 27.97 37.29 28.97
N LEU A 80 28.90 36.43 28.53
CA LEU A 80 29.06 36.06 27.11
C LEU A 80 28.03 35.02 26.64
N ILE A 81 27.61 34.14 27.56
CA ILE A 81 26.55 33.17 27.30
C ILE A 81 25.20 33.87 27.07
N SER A 82 24.91 35.02 27.72
CA SER A 82 23.70 35.80 27.44
C SER A 82 23.67 36.45 26.06
N GLN A 83 24.82 36.82 25.46
CA GLN A 83 24.86 37.37 24.09
C GLN A 83 24.86 36.30 23.00
N ILE A 84 25.33 35.07 23.31
CA ILE A 84 25.31 33.94 22.37
C ILE A 84 23.99 33.14 22.47
N LEU A 85 23.32 33.11 23.64
CA LEU A 85 21.99 32.51 23.82
C LEU A 85 20.83 33.35 23.28
N GLU A 86 21.06 34.60 22.84
CA GLU A 86 20.08 35.31 21.99
C GLU A 86 19.98 34.68 20.59
N SER A 87 20.92 33.80 20.21
CA SER A 87 20.77 32.86 19.10
C SER A 87 20.11 31.54 19.56
N SER A 88 19.17 31.62 20.50
CA SER A 88 18.24 30.51 20.72
C SER A 88 17.49 30.28 19.42
N PHE A 89 17.53 29.04 18.90
CA PHE A 89 16.65 28.58 17.84
C PHE A 89 15.21 28.77 18.32
N GLN A 90 14.62 29.94 18.03
CA GLN A 90 13.23 30.19 18.33
C GLN A 90 12.46 29.27 17.40
N VAL A 91 11.58 28.43 17.94
CA VAL A 91 10.71 27.53 17.16
C VAL A 91 9.97 28.30 16.06
N ASP A 92 9.74 29.60 16.30
CA ASP A 92 9.17 30.56 15.36
C ASP A 92 9.99 30.73 14.07
N ASP A 93 11.33 30.62 14.10
CA ASP A 93 12.18 30.77 12.91
C ASP A 93 11.94 29.64 11.90
N ILE A 94 11.71 28.39 12.35
CA ILE A 94 11.38 27.24 11.48
C ILE A 94 10.00 27.43 10.84
N VAL A 95 9.04 27.97 11.60
CA VAL A 95 7.69 28.27 11.10
C VAL A 95 7.77 29.35 10.02
N PHE A 96 8.58 30.38 10.24
CA PHE A 96 8.79 31.47 9.28
C PHE A 96 9.59 31.05 8.04
N ASP A 97 10.54 30.11 8.15
CA ASP A 97 11.22 29.53 6.98
C ASP A 97 10.22 28.80 6.07
N ARG A 98 9.30 28.03 6.66
CA ARG A 98 8.24 27.35 5.90
C ARG A 98 7.28 28.35 5.25
N LEU A 99 6.97 29.44 5.94
CA LEU A 99 6.17 30.54 5.40
C LEU A 99 6.88 31.20 4.21
N ASN A 100 8.18 31.47 4.36
CA ASN A 100 9.01 32.10 3.35
C ASN A 100 9.08 31.24 2.06
N ASN A 101 9.27 29.93 2.21
CA ASN A 101 9.30 29.00 1.06
C ASN A 101 8.01 29.00 0.23
N LYS A 102 6.85 29.25 0.86
CA LYS A 102 5.57 29.35 0.15
C LYS A 102 5.36 30.69 -0.55
N LEU A 103 6.06 31.72 -0.09
CA LEU A 103 5.94 33.09 -0.60
C LEU A 103 7.01 33.45 -1.64
N PHE A 104 8.06 32.64 -1.73
CA PHE A 104 9.18 32.86 -2.63
C PHE A 104 8.74 32.95 -4.09
N GLY A 105 9.27 33.96 -4.80
CA GLY A 105 9.03 34.17 -6.23
C GLY A 105 7.64 34.73 -6.60
N LEU A 106 6.78 35.02 -5.63
CA LEU A 106 5.48 35.64 -5.90
C LEU A 106 5.59 37.12 -6.24
N VAL A 107 4.77 37.58 -7.18
CA VAL A 107 4.59 39.01 -7.48
C VAL A 107 3.93 39.73 -6.31
N LYS A 108 4.17 41.04 -6.15
CA LYS A 108 3.77 41.85 -4.98
C LYS A 108 2.34 41.59 -4.49
N ASP A 109 1.34 41.71 -5.37
CA ASP A 109 -0.06 41.55 -4.97
C ASP A 109 -0.38 40.12 -4.54
N ALA A 110 0.18 39.11 -5.24
CA ALA A 110 0.03 37.71 -4.89
C ALA A 110 0.72 37.37 -3.56
N TYR A 111 1.91 37.93 -3.31
CA TYR A 111 2.64 37.79 -2.05
C TYR A 111 1.82 38.34 -0.89
N ILE A 112 1.33 39.58 -1.02
CA ILE A 112 0.55 40.25 0.03
C ILE A 112 -0.74 39.48 0.32
N SER A 113 -1.50 39.13 -0.71
CA SER A 113 -2.74 38.35 -0.54
C SER A 113 -2.48 36.99 0.10
N LYS A 114 -1.42 36.28 -0.33
CA LYS A 114 -1.08 34.95 0.19
C LYS A 114 -0.58 35.01 1.64
N LEU A 115 0.22 36.02 1.98
CA LEU A 115 0.71 36.23 3.34
C LEU A 115 -0.44 36.57 4.30
N LEU A 116 -1.35 37.46 3.89
CA LEU A 116 -2.53 37.81 4.68
C LEU A 116 -3.43 36.58 4.93
N ASP A 117 -3.70 35.79 3.89
CA ASP A 117 -4.46 34.54 3.94
C ASP A 117 -3.82 33.53 4.91
N MET A 118 -2.52 33.26 4.78
CA MET A 118 -1.80 32.33 5.66
C MET A 118 -1.64 32.82 7.10
N SER A 119 -1.66 34.13 7.32
CA SER A 119 -1.62 34.72 8.66
C SER A 119 -2.99 34.84 9.32
N GLU A 120 -4.08 34.42 8.67
CA GLU A 120 -5.47 34.61 9.12
C GLU A 120 -5.81 36.07 9.46
N ASN A 121 -5.13 37.04 8.82
CA ASN A 121 -5.12 38.46 9.22
C ASN A 121 -4.79 38.71 10.70
N ASN A 122 -4.06 37.79 11.34
CA ASN A 122 -3.68 37.91 12.73
C ASN A 122 -2.66 39.03 12.92
N ASP A 123 -3.02 40.00 13.74
CA ASP A 123 -2.23 41.19 14.00
C ASP A 123 -0.95 40.91 14.81
N SER A 124 -0.78 39.70 15.38
CA SER A 124 0.46 39.31 16.07
C SER A 124 1.48 38.62 15.17
N THR A 125 1.05 37.83 14.18
CA THR A 125 1.93 37.02 13.34
C THR A 125 2.71 37.86 12.31
N LEU A 126 2.06 38.87 11.72
CA LEU A 126 2.69 39.72 10.70
C LEU A 126 3.86 40.56 11.24
N PRO A 127 3.75 41.24 12.40
CA PRO A 127 4.90 41.91 13.02
C PRO A 127 6.05 40.97 13.34
N GLN A 128 5.78 39.75 13.81
CA GLN A 128 6.82 38.76 14.12
C GLN A 128 7.55 38.30 12.86
N TYR A 129 6.81 37.98 11.80
CA TYR A 129 7.41 37.62 10.51
C TYR A 129 8.24 38.77 9.92
N ARG A 130 7.76 40.01 10.04
CA ARG A 130 8.49 41.21 9.65
C ARG A 130 9.80 41.38 10.43
N GLN A 131 9.77 41.16 11.75
CA GLN A 131 10.97 41.20 12.59
C GLN A 131 11.96 40.09 12.22
N TYR A 132 11.47 38.88 11.93
CA TYR A 132 12.28 37.78 11.41
C TYR A 132 12.99 38.16 10.11
N LEU A 133 12.28 38.71 9.12
CA LEU A 133 12.90 39.18 7.87
C LEU A 133 13.89 40.32 8.10
N SER A 134 13.61 41.25 9.01
CA SER A 134 14.56 42.31 9.36
C SER A 134 15.81 41.78 10.06
N ARG A 135 15.72 40.74 10.90
CA ARG A 135 16.90 40.12 11.51
C ARG A 135 17.81 39.53 10.42
N ARG A 136 17.22 38.86 9.43
CA ARG A 136 17.95 38.35 8.26
C ARG A 136 18.55 39.47 7.42
N ALA A 137 17.79 40.54 7.15
CA ALA A 137 18.26 41.67 6.36
C ALA A 137 19.49 42.34 6.98
N ARG A 138 19.56 42.44 8.31
CA ARG A 138 20.71 43.00 9.04
C ARG A 138 22.03 42.23 8.87
N LEU A 139 21.97 41.00 8.36
CA LEU A 139 23.17 40.22 8.02
C LEU A 139 23.76 40.62 6.65
N CYS A 140 23.05 41.43 5.87
CA CYS A 140 23.52 41.96 4.59
C CYS A 140 24.29 43.28 4.79
N GLU A 141 25.38 43.48 4.04
CA GLU A 141 26.31 44.62 4.20
C GLU A 141 25.64 46.00 4.03
N ASN A 142 24.55 46.09 3.28
CA ASN A 142 23.85 47.36 2.97
C ASN A 142 22.59 47.58 3.81
N CYS A 143 22.38 46.83 4.90
CA CYS A 143 21.17 46.98 5.69
C CYS A 143 21.22 48.28 6.53
N PRO A 144 20.17 49.11 6.50
CA PRO A 144 20.09 50.31 7.33
C PRO A 144 20.14 49.98 8.82
N THR A 145 20.84 50.80 9.59
CA THR A 145 20.89 50.71 11.06
C THR A 145 19.70 51.47 11.66
N GLY A 146 18.93 50.80 12.52
CA GLY A 146 17.79 51.43 13.19
C GLY A 146 16.70 50.43 13.63
N SER A 147 15.63 50.96 14.21
CA SER A 147 14.43 50.18 14.56
C SER A 147 13.35 50.31 13.48
N LEU A 148 12.62 49.23 13.23
CA LEU A 148 11.54 49.23 12.25
C LEU A 148 10.40 50.20 12.65
N LYS A 149 9.86 50.94 11.68
CA LYS A 149 8.68 51.80 11.90
C LYS A 149 7.46 50.96 12.26
N GLU A 150 6.76 51.29 13.34
CA GLU A 150 5.47 50.67 13.66
C GLU A 150 4.31 51.32 12.90
N HIS A 151 3.36 50.52 12.41
CA HIS A 151 2.14 51.00 11.77
C HIS A 151 0.98 51.02 12.77
N ARG A 152 0.23 52.13 12.80
CA ARG A 152 -1.00 52.30 13.60
C ARG A 152 -2.18 52.62 12.70
N GLY A 153 -3.39 52.20 13.09
CA GLY A 153 -4.64 52.50 12.42
C GLY A 153 -5.22 51.37 11.57
N ALA A 154 -6.31 51.68 10.86
CA ALA A 154 -6.94 50.75 9.91
C ALA A 154 -5.95 50.40 8.78
N ASN A 155 -5.98 49.13 8.33
CA ASN A 155 -5.06 48.55 7.34
C ASN A 155 -3.62 48.29 7.82
N ARG A 156 -3.37 48.21 9.13
CA ARG A 156 -2.04 47.86 9.66
C ARG A 156 -1.49 46.55 9.11
N SER A 157 -2.32 45.52 8.99
CA SER A 157 -1.94 44.18 8.54
C SER A 157 -1.46 44.20 7.08
N LYS A 158 -2.16 44.95 6.22
CA LYS A 158 -1.74 45.16 4.82
C LYS A 158 -0.39 45.87 4.73
N ARG A 159 -0.17 46.92 5.52
CA ARG A 159 1.12 47.64 5.56
C ARG A 159 2.26 46.75 6.07
N TYR A 160 2.01 45.91 7.08
CA TYR A 160 3.02 44.93 7.51
C TYR A 160 3.33 43.91 6.42
N ALA A 161 2.34 43.42 5.67
CA ALA A 161 2.57 42.53 4.55
C ALA A 161 3.36 43.21 3.41
N GLU A 162 3.12 44.49 3.15
CA GLU A 162 3.91 45.31 2.21
C GLU A 162 5.36 45.46 2.67
N ASP A 163 5.59 45.74 3.95
CA ASP A 163 6.95 45.82 4.52
C ASP A 163 7.68 44.47 4.42
N CYS A 164 6.99 43.35 4.71
CA CYS A 164 7.56 42.00 4.56
C CYS A 164 7.96 41.72 3.11
N TYR A 165 7.15 42.15 2.13
CA TYR A 165 7.50 42.01 0.72
C TYR A 165 8.77 42.81 0.38
N LEU A 166 8.88 44.06 0.83
CA LEU A 166 10.06 44.89 0.59
C LEU A 166 11.33 44.30 1.21
N LEU A 167 11.25 43.81 2.45
CA LEU A 167 12.37 43.12 3.11
C LEU A 167 12.77 41.85 2.36
N GLN A 168 11.81 41.09 1.83
CA GLN A 168 12.09 39.91 1.02
C GLN A 168 12.78 40.29 -0.30
N GLN A 169 12.30 41.33 -1.00
CA GLN A 169 12.95 41.81 -2.22
C GLN A 169 14.38 42.32 -1.98
N PHE A 170 14.64 42.90 -0.80
CA PHE A 170 15.98 43.29 -0.39
C PHE A 170 16.89 42.08 -0.15
N LEU A 171 16.39 41.05 0.55
CA LEU A 171 17.11 39.79 0.77
C LEU A 171 17.42 39.05 -0.55
N ASP A 172 16.51 39.13 -1.51
CA ASP A 172 16.69 38.54 -2.85
C ASP A 172 17.60 39.39 -3.76
N GLY A 173 18.03 40.58 -3.32
CA GLY A 173 18.88 41.50 -4.08
C GLY A 173 18.17 42.29 -5.18
N ASN A 174 16.84 42.25 -5.23
CA ASN A 174 16.02 42.97 -6.22
C ASN A 174 15.84 44.45 -5.88
N VAL A 175 16.00 44.81 -4.61
CA VAL A 175 15.93 46.20 -4.11
C VAL A 175 17.15 46.48 -3.25
N THR A 176 17.76 47.65 -3.41
CA THR A 176 18.97 48.04 -2.68
C THR A 176 18.70 48.95 -1.49
N ASN A 177 17.52 49.55 -1.40
CA ASN A 177 17.18 50.51 -0.35
C ASN A 177 15.91 50.12 0.39
N VAL A 178 16.03 49.97 1.72
CA VAL A 178 14.92 49.77 2.65
C VAL A 178 14.95 50.78 3.80
N ASP A 179 15.64 51.92 3.63
CA ASP A 179 15.81 52.98 4.65
C ASP A 179 14.46 53.51 5.16
N ASP A 180 13.48 53.60 4.27
CA ASP A 180 12.14 54.07 4.59
C ASP A 180 11.42 53.18 5.61
N LEU A 181 11.89 51.95 5.84
CA LEU A 181 11.35 51.04 6.85
C LEU A 181 11.92 51.28 8.26
N TYR A 182 13.06 51.96 8.39
CA TYR A 182 13.78 52.14 9.65
C TYR A 182 13.69 53.59 10.20
N ARG A 183 13.81 53.74 11.53
CA ARG A 183 14.00 55.03 12.21
C ARG A 183 15.45 55.13 12.69
N PHE A 184 16.17 56.14 12.20
CA PHE A 184 17.51 56.48 12.71
C PHE A 184 17.38 57.14 14.09
N GLN A 185 18.11 56.62 15.09
CA GLN A 185 18.29 57.33 16.36
C GLN A 185 19.39 58.37 16.17
N HIS A 186 19.07 59.65 16.35
CA HIS A 186 20.04 60.73 16.21
C HIS A 186 20.94 60.75 17.46
N GLU A 187 22.17 60.25 17.36
CA GLU A 187 23.14 60.28 18.47
C GLU A 187 23.55 61.73 18.80
N MET A 188 23.50 62.08 20.09
CA MET A 188 23.98 63.34 20.66
C MET A 188 25.46 63.19 21.04
N ILE A 189 26.37 63.76 20.25
CA ILE A 189 27.82 63.73 20.52
C ILE A 189 28.19 64.88 21.47
N VAL A 190 28.73 64.55 22.66
CA VAL A 190 29.29 65.48 23.65
C VAL A 190 30.81 65.58 23.44
N ASN A 191 31.29 66.78 23.09
CA ASN A 191 32.71 67.12 22.86
C ASN A 191 33.41 67.54 24.17
N SER A 192 34.61 67.01 24.44
CA SER A 192 35.52 67.50 25.51
C SER A 192 36.94 67.72 24.96
N GLN A 193 37.52 68.88 25.28
CA GLN A 193 38.73 69.49 24.71
C GLN A 193 39.89 69.52 25.74
N PRO A 194 41.20 69.38 25.37
CA PRO A 194 42.32 69.41 26.31
C PRO A 194 43.18 70.70 26.27
N THR A 195 43.90 71.01 27.37
CA THR A 195 44.91 72.09 27.47
C THR A 195 46.25 71.61 28.09
N PRO A 196 47.39 72.32 27.88
CA PRO A 196 48.73 71.73 27.94
C PRO A 196 49.65 72.27 29.06
N ALA A 197 50.62 71.45 29.52
CA ALA A 197 51.79 71.91 30.29
C ALA A 197 53.05 71.06 29.95
N ARG A 198 54.05 71.74 29.39
CA ARG A 198 55.30 71.23 28.81
C ARG A 198 56.39 71.26 29.90
N ASN A 199 57.12 70.15 30.07
CA ASN A 199 58.28 69.92 30.97
C ASN A 199 58.10 68.93 32.15
N GLN A 200 56.91 68.31 32.32
CA GLN A 200 56.73 66.98 32.94
C GLN A 200 56.55 65.86 31.89
N THR A 201 56.55 66.24 30.61
CA THR A 201 56.15 65.41 29.48
C THR A 201 57.11 64.27 29.18
N GLN A 202 58.42 64.39 29.43
CA GLN A 202 59.35 63.30 29.07
C GLN A 202 59.21 62.08 29.98
N ASP A 203 59.12 62.27 31.30
CA ASP A 203 58.89 61.17 32.24
C ASP A 203 57.46 60.63 32.18
N ARG A 204 56.46 61.50 31.96
CA ARG A 204 55.07 61.06 31.72
C ARG A 204 54.95 60.25 30.42
N ASN A 205 55.53 60.70 29.31
CA ASN A 205 55.54 59.93 28.06
C ASN A 205 56.22 58.56 28.23
N MET A 206 57.25 58.46 29.07
CA MET A 206 57.92 57.19 29.38
C MET A 206 57.03 56.28 30.24
N ILE A 207 56.29 56.84 31.20
CA ILE A 207 55.30 56.10 32.00
C ILE A 207 54.16 55.61 31.10
N ASP A 208 53.58 56.49 30.29
CA ASP A 208 52.50 56.16 29.33
C ASP A 208 52.95 55.09 28.33
N LEU A 209 54.20 55.16 27.86
CA LEU A 209 54.77 54.13 26.98
C LEU A 209 54.90 52.79 27.72
N LYS A 210 55.35 52.77 28.97
CA LYS A 210 55.45 51.54 29.76
C LYS A 210 54.07 50.93 30.01
N GLU A 211 53.07 51.74 30.32
CA GLU A 211 51.69 51.30 30.48
C GLU A 211 51.12 50.75 29.18
N THR A 212 51.34 51.43 28.05
CA THR A 212 50.93 50.96 26.72
C THR A 212 51.60 49.64 26.38
N VAL A 213 52.91 49.49 26.63
CA VAL A 213 53.64 48.24 26.39
C VAL A 213 53.13 47.11 27.29
N ALA A 214 52.83 47.39 28.56
CA ALA A 214 52.26 46.41 29.47
C ALA A 214 50.86 45.96 29.03
N PHE A 215 50.02 46.91 28.61
CA PHE A 215 48.70 46.64 28.04
C PHE A 215 48.79 45.79 26.77
N LEU A 216 49.63 46.19 25.80
CA LEU A 216 49.85 45.42 24.57
C LEU A 216 50.37 44.01 24.86
N LYS A 217 51.24 43.85 25.87
CA LYS A 217 51.71 42.52 26.28
C LYS A 217 50.58 41.65 26.84
N ALA A 218 49.64 42.24 27.59
CA ALA A 218 48.47 41.54 28.08
C ALA A 218 47.54 41.13 26.92
N GLU A 219 47.25 42.06 25.99
CA GLU A 219 46.44 41.80 24.79
C GLU A 219 47.05 40.71 23.90
N VAL A 220 48.36 40.74 23.66
CA VAL A 220 49.07 39.70 22.89
C VAL A 220 48.99 38.34 23.59
N SER A 221 49.06 38.31 24.92
CA SER A 221 48.94 37.07 25.71
C SER A 221 47.52 36.51 25.65
N LEU A 222 46.50 37.38 25.70
CA LEU A 222 45.10 37.01 25.52
C LEU A 222 44.84 36.49 24.10
N LEU A 223 45.33 37.20 23.08
CA LEU A 223 45.21 36.79 21.68
C LEU A 223 45.84 35.42 21.44
N LYS A 224 47.02 35.16 22.01
CA LYS A 224 47.68 33.84 21.94
C LYS A 224 46.81 32.74 22.55
N THR A 225 46.20 33.02 23.70
CA THR A 225 45.30 32.06 24.37
C THR A 225 44.05 31.78 23.52
N ASN A 226 43.45 32.82 22.94
CA ASN A 226 42.31 32.68 22.04
C ASN A 226 42.67 31.90 20.77
N MET A 227 43.86 32.14 20.20
CA MET A 227 44.35 31.41 19.04
C MET A 227 44.54 29.91 19.35
N CYS A 228 45.05 29.56 20.53
CA CYS A 228 45.12 28.16 20.97
C CYS A 228 43.72 27.51 21.04
N LYS A 229 42.74 28.19 21.64
CA LYS A 229 41.35 27.69 21.71
C LYS A 229 40.72 27.51 20.33
N VAL A 230 40.94 28.45 19.42
CA VAL A 230 40.47 28.33 18.03
C VAL A 230 41.09 27.12 17.34
N ASN A 231 42.38 26.85 17.57
CA ASN A 231 43.04 25.67 17.01
C ASN A 231 42.44 24.36 17.56
N GLU A 232 42.22 24.28 18.87
CA GLU A 232 41.58 23.12 19.51
C GLU A 232 40.17 22.86 18.94
N ASN A 233 39.38 23.93 18.77
CA ASN A 233 38.04 23.85 18.16
C ASN A 233 38.11 23.40 16.69
N MET A 234 39.12 23.85 15.94
CA MET A 234 39.33 23.43 14.55
C MET A 234 39.66 21.94 14.44
N ASP A 235 40.49 21.42 15.36
CA ASP A 235 40.81 19.99 15.44
C ASP A 235 39.56 19.16 15.79
N THR A 236 38.70 19.64 16.69
CA THR A 236 37.44 18.96 17.03
C THR A 236 36.50 18.94 15.83
N LEU A 237 36.31 20.08 15.16
CA LEU A 237 35.47 20.18 13.98
C LEU A 237 35.95 19.28 12.84
N HIS A 238 37.26 19.13 12.67
CA HIS A 238 37.83 18.22 11.67
C HIS A 238 37.49 16.75 11.97
N ASN A 239 37.53 16.34 13.24
CA ASN A 239 37.15 14.99 13.66
C ASN A 239 35.66 14.73 13.47
N ASP A 240 34.81 15.71 13.80
CA ASP A 240 33.36 15.62 13.60
C ASP A 240 33.03 15.49 12.10
N LEU A 241 33.67 16.29 11.25
CA LEU A 241 33.53 16.21 9.79
C LEU A 241 33.92 14.83 9.25
N HIS A 242 35.02 14.25 9.76
CA HIS A 242 35.45 12.91 9.37
C HIS A 242 34.42 11.84 9.78
N THR A 243 33.83 11.97 10.98
CA THR A 243 32.80 11.07 11.48
C THR A 243 31.55 11.13 10.61
N VAL A 244 31.03 12.34 10.34
CA VAL A 244 29.87 12.55 9.46
C VAL A 244 30.11 11.97 8.06
N LYS A 245 31.32 12.13 7.51
CA LYS A 245 31.68 11.54 6.21
C LYS A 245 31.61 10.01 6.22
N SER A 246 32.08 9.38 7.30
CA SER A 246 32.00 7.92 7.46
C SER A 246 30.55 7.43 7.59
N GLU A 247 29.72 8.14 8.35
CA GLU A 247 28.30 7.82 8.49
C GLU A 247 27.55 7.97 7.17
N LEU A 248 27.82 9.05 6.42
CA LEU A 248 27.23 9.27 5.10
C LEU A 248 27.59 8.15 4.12
N GLN A 249 28.84 7.68 4.14
CA GLN A 249 29.27 6.55 3.32
C GLN A 249 28.55 5.25 3.72
N SER A 250 28.35 5.02 5.02
CA SER A 250 27.58 3.88 5.53
C SER A 250 26.12 3.93 5.07
N CYS A 251 25.47 5.11 5.20
CA CYS A 251 24.11 5.33 4.70
C CYS A 251 24.00 5.08 3.20
N SER A 252 24.96 5.58 2.40
CA SER A 252 25.00 5.33 0.95
C SER A 252 25.04 3.83 0.63
N ASN A 253 25.85 3.07 1.36
CA ASN A 253 25.94 1.61 1.18
C ASN A 253 24.63 0.90 1.56
N ILE A 254 23.97 1.33 2.65
CA ILE A 254 22.67 0.79 3.06
C ILE A 254 21.60 1.09 2.02
N ILE A 255 21.53 2.32 1.51
CA ILE A 255 20.58 2.73 0.46
C ILE A 255 20.80 1.90 -0.82
N SER A 256 22.05 1.70 -1.24
CA SER A 256 22.37 0.87 -2.41
C SER A 256 21.87 -0.57 -2.24
N LYS A 257 22.12 -1.18 -1.08
CA LYS A 257 21.62 -2.54 -0.78
C LYS A 257 20.09 -2.62 -0.82
N HIS A 258 19.41 -1.60 -0.31
CA HIS A 258 17.94 -1.55 -0.34
C HIS A 258 17.39 -1.38 -1.76
N LEU A 259 18.10 -0.64 -2.63
CA LEU A 259 17.74 -0.51 -4.04
C LEU A 259 17.86 -1.86 -4.78
N ASP A 260 18.89 -2.65 -4.47
CA ASP A 260 19.08 -3.98 -5.06
C ASP A 260 17.97 -4.96 -4.66
N VAL A 261 17.51 -4.92 -3.41
CA VAL A 261 16.35 -5.71 -2.93
C VAL A 261 15.04 -5.28 -3.63
N SER A 262 14.90 -3.99 -3.94
CA SER A 262 13.73 -3.50 -4.69
C SER A 262 13.77 -3.96 -6.16
N ASN A 263 14.97 -4.15 -6.72
CA ASN A 263 15.17 -4.65 -8.07
C ASN A 263 15.10 -6.18 -8.17
N SER A 264 15.33 -6.93 -7.08
CA SER A 264 15.14 -8.39 -7.01
C SER A 264 13.65 -8.80 -6.93
N ASN A 265 12.77 -8.01 -7.53
CA ASN A 265 11.35 -8.26 -7.77
C ASN A 265 11.09 -9.53 -8.62
N THR A 266 12.15 -10.26 -8.97
CA THR A 266 12.15 -11.58 -9.60
C THR A 266 11.34 -12.58 -8.80
N ASP A 267 11.44 -12.57 -7.47
CA ASP A 267 10.69 -13.52 -6.63
C ASP A 267 9.19 -13.22 -6.67
N ASN A 268 8.81 -11.95 -6.67
CA ASN A 268 7.42 -11.52 -6.86
C ASN A 268 6.90 -11.86 -8.26
N LEU A 269 7.74 -11.77 -9.30
CA LEU A 269 7.39 -12.19 -10.66
C LEU A 269 7.20 -13.72 -10.75
N VAL A 270 8.09 -14.50 -10.14
CA VAL A 270 7.98 -15.97 -10.07
C VAL A 270 6.71 -16.36 -9.33
N LEU A 271 6.42 -15.72 -8.19
CA LEU A 271 5.19 -15.94 -7.43
C LEU A 271 3.95 -15.56 -8.23
N SER A 272 3.95 -14.41 -8.91
CA SER A 272 2.85 -13.96 -9.77
C SER A 272 2.58 -14.95 -10.91
N ASN A 273 3.63 -15.43 -11.57
CA ASN A 273 3.53 -16.45 -12.61
C ASN A 273 3.02 -17.79 -12.06
N GLY A 274 3.46 -18.18 -10.86
CA GLY A 274 2.97 -19.37 -10.15
C GLY A 274 1.48 -19.27 -9.84
N ILE A 275 1.01 -18.14 -9.31
CA ILE A 275 -0.40 -17.86 -9.04
C ILE A 275 -1.22 -17.95 -10.34
N LEU A 276 -0.74 -17.35 -11.44
CA LEU A 276 -1.42 -17.43 -12.74
C LEU A 276 -1.49 -18.86 -13.28
N ALA A 277 -0.46 -19.68 -13.09
CA ALA A 277 -0.48 -21.08 -13.48
C ALA A 277 -1.52 -21.87 -12.66
N ILE A 278 -1.56 -21.67 -11.34
CA ILE A 278 -2.55 -22.28 -10.45
C ILE A 278 -3.97 -21.88 -10.86
N SER A 279 -4.24 -20.59 -11.09
CA SER A 279 -5.57 -20.13 -11.54
C SER A 279 -6.02 -20.80 -12.84
N ARG A 280 -5.12 -21.00 -13.81
CA ARG A 280 -5.45 -21.72 -15.05
C ARG A 280 -5.80 -23.19 -14.79
N THR A 281 -5.08 -23.87 -13.91
CA THR A 281 -5.39 -25.26 -13.55
C THR A 281 -6.74 -25.37 -12.81
N LEU A 282 -7.04 -24.43 -11.92
CA LEU A 282 -8.31 -24.35 -11.21
C LEU A 282 -9.49 -24.22 -12.20
N MET A 283 -9.38 -23.33 -13.19
CA MET A 283 -10.42 -23.18 -14.22
C MET A 283 -10.66 -24.45 -15.04
N LYS A 284 -9.59 -25.20 -15.36
CA LYS A 284 -9.73 -26.50 -16.07
C LYS A 284 -10.43 -27.53 -15.19
N LEU A 285 -10.06 -27.63 -13.92
CA LEU A 285 -10.69 -28.54 -12.96
C LEU A 285 -12.16 -28.19 -12.74
N GLU A 286 -12.50 -26.91 -12.66
CA GLU A 286 -13.88 -26.46 -12.53
C GLU A 286 -14.74 -26.84 -13.74
N LYS A 287 -14.21 -26.68 -14.96
CA LYS A 287 -14.90 -27.14 -16.18
C LYS A 287 -15.13 -28.66 -16.18
N SER A 288 -14.11 -29.43 -15.80
CA SER A 288 -14.23 -30.90 -15.67
C SER A 288 -15.24 -31.30 -14.61
N ARG A 289 -15.25 -30.64 -13.45
CA ARG A 289 -16.23 -30.86 -12.37
C ARG A 289 -17.66 -30.63 -12.86
N ASN A 290 -17.90 -29.53 -13.56
CA ASN A 290 -19.24 -29.21 -14.07
C ASN A 290 -19.71 -30.26 -15.10
N THR A 291 -18.83 -30.67 -16.01
CA THR A 291 -19.12 -31.73 -16.99
C THR A 291 -19.46 -33.06 -16.30
N LEU A 292 -18.72 -33.41 -15.24
CA LEU A 292 -19.02 -34.62 -14.46
C LEU A 292 -20.37 -34.52 -13.73
N SER A 293 -20.69 -33.34 -13.19
CA SER A 293 -21.99 -33.08 -12.57
C SER A 293 -23.15 -33.31 -13.55
N ASP A 294 -23.04 -32.79 -14.77
CA ASP A 294 -24.05 -32.96 -15.82
C ASP A 294 -24.23 -34.44 -16.20
N ASN A 295 -23.11 -35.17 -16.35
CA ASN A 295 -23.14 -36.61 -16.63
C ASN A 295 -23.82 -37.41 -15.51
N ILE A 296 -23.57 -37.06 -14.23
CA ILE A 296 -24.23 -37.70 -13.09
C ILE A 296 -25.74 -37.45 -13.13
N SER A 297 -26.17 -36.22 -13.41
CA SER A 297 -27.61 -35.89 -13.52
C SER A 297 -28.30 -36.63 -14.68
N ALA A 298 -27.61 -36.76 -15.82
CA ALA A 298 -28.10 -37.56 -16.94
C ALA A 298 -28.25 -39.04 -16.56
N LEU A 299 -27.23 -39.62 -15.93
CA LEU A 299 -27.25 -41.02 -15.48
C LEU A 299 -28.36 -41.28 -14.45
N GLN A 300 -28.56 -40.37 -13.49
CA GLN A 300 -29.65 -40.45 -12.52
C GLN A 300 -31.03 -40.47 -13.20
N THR A 301 -31.18 -39.76 -14.31
CA THR A 301 -32.42 -39.75 -15.09
C THR A 301 -32.62 -41.08 -15.80
N THR A 302 -31.61 -41.60 -16.50
CA THR A 302 -31.68 -42.92 -17.13
C THR A 302 -31.96 -44.04 -16.12
N VAL A 303 -31.33 -44.02 -14.94
CA VAL A 303 -31.58 -45.01 -13.89
C VAL A 303 -33.02 -44.94 -13.39
N ARG A 304 -33.57 -43.74 -13.22
CA ARG A 304 -34.96 -43.53 -12.82
C ARG A 304 -35.93 -44.07 -13.88
N ASP A 305 -35.71 -43.74 -15.14
CA ASP A 305 -36.56 -44.18 -16.25
C ASP A 305 -36.53 -45.71 -16.38
N ASN A 306 -35.35 -46.31 -16.30
CA ASN A 306 -35.19 -47.77 -16.28
C ASN A 306 -35.94 -48.40 -15.09
N SER A 307 -35.88 -47.79 -13.91
CA SER A 307 -36.62 -48.27 -12.73
C SER A 307 -38.13 -48.25 -12.96
N ILE A 308 -38.66 -47.23 -13.63
CA ILE A 308 -40.08 -47.14 -13.98
C ILE A 308 -40.45 -48.25 -14.98
N CYS A 309 -39.65 -48.44 -16.02
CA CYS A 309 -39.89 -49.51 -17.00
C CYS A 309 -39.85 -50.91 -16.37
N ILE A 310 -38.96 -51.16 -15.42
CA ILE A 310 -38.89 -52.44 -14.71
C ILE A 310 -40.16 -52.70 -13.90
N GLU A 311 -40.68 -51.71 -13.18
CA GLU A 311 -41.95 -51.89 -12.45
C GLU A 311 -43.13 -52.10 -13.40
N GLN A 312 -43.18 -51.40 -14.55
CA GLN A 312 -44.20 -51.65 -15.57
C GLN A 312 -44.13 -53.09 -16.13
N LEU A 313 -42.93 -53.58 -16.46
CA LEU A 313 -42.77 -54.95 -16.95
C LEU A 313 -43.18 -56.00 -15.91
N LYS A 314 -42.94 -55.72 -14.63
CA LYS A 314 -43.36 -56.57 -13.52
C LYS A 314 -44.88 -56.59 -13.37
N ASP A 315 -45.54 -55.45 -13.50
CA ASP A 315 -47.01 -55.37 -13.52
C ASP A 315 -47.57 -56.15 -14.73
N ASP A 316 -47.01 -55.98 -15.92
CA ASP A 316 -47.37 -56.73 -17.12
C ASP A 316 -47.18 -58.25 -16.94
N GLU A 317 -46.06 -58.68 -16.34
CA GLU A 317 -45.79 -60.09 -16.03
C GLU A 317 -46.89 -60.67 -15.11
N THR A 318 -47.27 -59.94 -14.06
CA THR A 318 -48.34 -60.38 -13.14
C THR A 318 -49.70 -60.46 -13.84
N SER A 319 -50.00 -59.51 -14.72
CA SER A 319 -51.23 -59.48 -15.52
C SER A 319 -51.30 -60.70 -16.46
N ILE A 320 -50.23 -60.97 -17.21
CA ILE A 320 -50.11 -62.13 -18.10
C ILE A 320 -50.23 -63.43 -17.30
N LYS A 321 -49.56 -63.54 -16.15
CA LYS A 321 -49.63 -64.74 -15.29
C LYS A 321 -51.05 -65.00 -14.82
N ASN A 322 -51.80 -63.96 -14.43
CA ASN A 322 -53.20 -64.07 -14.03
C ASN A 322 -54.10 -64.45 -15.21
N SER A 323 -53.90 -63.84 -16.38
CA SER A 323 -54.64 -64.17 -17.60
C SER A 323 -54.44 -65.64 -18.02
N ASN A 324 -53.19 -66.12 -18.03
CA ASN A 324 -52.86 -67.51 -18.32
C ASN A 324 -53.48 -68.47 -17.29
N LYS A 325 -53.51 -68.12 -16.01
CA LYS A 325 -54.16 -68.91 -14.97
C LYS A 325 -55.67 -69.05 -15.23
N ILE A 326 -56.34 -67.95 -15.61
CA ILE A 326 -57.76 -67.97 -15.97
C ILE A 326 -57.98 -68.84 -17.21
N MET A 327 -57.22 -68.62 -18.28
CA MET A 327 -57.32 -69.44 -19.51
C MET A 327 -57.11 -70.94 -19.24
N LEU A 328 -56.14 -71.29 -18.39
CA LEU A 328 -55.88 -72.68 -18.03
C LEU A 328 -57.04 -73.29 -17.23
N ASN A 329 -57.62 -72.54 -16.29
CA ASN A 329 -58.81 -72.97 -15.55
C ASN A 329 -60.01 -73.15 -16.48
N ASP A 330 -60.25 -72.20 -17.39
CA ASP A 330 -61.33 -72.26 -18.37
C ASP A 330 -61.18 -73.48 -19.29
N LEU A 331 -59.97 -73.74 -19.78
CA LEU A 331 -59.67 -74.91 -20.61
C LEU A 331 -59.88 -76.21 -19.84
N THR A 332 -59.41 -76.27 -18.59
CA THR A 332 -59.58 -77.43 -17.71
C THR A 332 -61.06 -77.71 -17.46
N GLN A 333 -61.85 -76.67 -17.16
CA GLN A 333 -63.28 -76.79 -16.95
C GLN A 333 -64.00 -77.30 -18.21
N ARG A 334 -63.70 -76.72 -19.38
CA ARG A 334 -64.29 -77.17 -20.65
C ARG A 334 -63.97 -78.63 -20.96
N LEU A 335 -62.72 -79.04 -20.78
CA LEU A 335 -62.32 -80.43 -20.97
C LEU A 335 -63.05 -81.36 -20.00
N GLN A 336 -63.19 -80.95 -18.74
CA GLN A 336 -63.94 -81.72 -17.74
C GLN A 336 -65.41 -81.86 -18.14
N ASP A 337 -66.05 -80.77 -18.59
CA ASP A 337 -67.44 -80.77 -19.04
C ASP A 337 -67.64 -81.68 -20.27
N ASP A 338 -66.73 -81.62 -21.24
CA ASP A 338 -66.76 -82.47 -22.43
C ASP A 338 -66.53 -83.95 -22.10
N ILE A 339 -65.63 -84.27 -21.17
CA ILE A 339 -65.43 -85.63 -20.64
C ILE A 339 -66.71 -86.13 -19.97
N THR A 340 -67.32 -85.33 -19.09
CA THR A 340 -68.57 -85.69 -18.41
C THR A 340 -69.70 -85.93 -19.41
N ARG A 341 -69.84 -85.05 -20.42
CA ARG A 341 -70.84 -85.20 -21.49
C ARG A 341 -70.60 -86.47 -22.31
N SER A 342 -69.38 -86.69 -22.80
CA SER A 342 -69.05 -87.88 -23.60
C SER A 342 -69.22 -89.17 -22.79
N THR A 343 -68.87 -89.16 -21.50
CA THR A 343 -69.06 -90.32 -20.61
C THR A 343 -70.56 -90.63 -20.45
N SER A 344 -71.39 -89.62 -20.21
CA SER A 344 -72.85 -89.77 -20.16
C SER A 344 -73.42 -90.36 -21.45
N ASP A 345 -73.00 -89.84 -22.61
CA ASP A 345 -73.44 -90.35 -23.92
C ASP A 345 -73.06 -91.83 -24.14
N THR A 346 -71.85 -92.23 -23.73
CA THR A 346 -71.42 -93.64 -23.83
C THR A 346 -72.19 -94.56 -22.88
N ILE A 347 -72.49 -94.11 -21.66
CA ILE A 347 -73.32 -94.86 -20.70
C ILE A 347 -74.71 -95.07 -21.29
N SER A 348 -75.38 -94.01 -21.74
CA SER A 348 -76.72 -94.10 -22.35
C SER A 348 -76.75 -94.99 -23.60
N LYS A 349 -75.71 -94.94 -24.46
CA LYS A 349 -75.58 -95.88 -25.59
C LYS A 349 -75.47 -97.33 -25.12
N SER A 350 -74.66 -97.61 -24.10
CA SER A 350 -74.50 -98.96 -23.56
C SER A 350 -75.79 -99.50 -22.93
N GLU A 351 -76.54 -98.64 -22.22
CA GLU A 351 -77.84 -98.96 -21.64
C GLU A 351 -78.86 -99.28 -22.74
N HIS A 352 -78.93 -98.46 -23.79
CA HIS A 352 -79.80 -98.70 -24.94
C HIS A 352 -79.45 -100.01 -25.65
N GLU A 353 -78.16 -100.32 -25.83
CA GLU A 353 -77.71 -101.58 -26.43
C GLU A 353 -78.08 -102.79 -25.55
N ALA A 354 -77.96 -102.67 -24.23
CA ALA A 354 -78.39 -103.70 -23.28
C ALA A 354 -79.91 -103.95 -23.36
N VAL A 355 -80.72 -102.89 -23.49
CA VAL A 355 -82.17 -102.99 -23.72
C VAL A 355 -82.47 -103.70 -25.04
N LEU A 356 -81.82 -103.32 -26.14
CA LEU A 356 -82.00 -103.98 -27.44
C LEU A 356 -81.64 -105.47 -27.40
N LYS A 357 -80.52 -105.84 -26.76
CA LYS A 357 -80.11 -107.24 -26.58
C LYS A 357 -81.19 -108.02 -25.81
N SER A 358 -81.71 -107.46 -24.72
CA SER A 358 -82.81 -108.03 -23.92
C SER A 358 -84.10 -108.23 -24.73
N VAL A 359 -84.47 -107.27 -25.58
CA VAL A 359 -85.65 -107.41 -26.48
C VAL A 359 -85.41 -108.50 -27.53
N HIS A 360 -84.22 -108.56 -28.12
CA HIS A 360 -83.88 -109.55 -29.13
C HIS A 360 -83.90 -110.99 -28.58
N THR A 361 -83.40 -111.22 -27.35
CA THR A 361 -83.51 -112.53 -26.70
C THR A 361 -84.96 -112.95 -26.45
N ARG A 362 -85.86 -112.01 -26.11
CA ARG A 362 -87.29 -112.30 -25.92
C ARG A 362 -88.01 -112.68 -27.22
N LEU A 363 -87.61 -112.13 -28.38
CA LEU A 363 -88.22 -112.43 -29.68
C LEU A 363 -87.84 -113.81 -30.25
N LYS A 364 -86.80 -114.46 -29.73
CA LYS A 364 -86.32 -115.78 -30.18
C LYS A 364 -86.90 -116.95 -29.38
N GLN A 365 -87.62 -116.66 -28.29
CA GLN A 365 -88.40 -117.64 -27.52
C GLN A 365 -89.82 -117.69 -28.08
#